data_AF-A0A7G4WFT4-F1
#
_entry.id   AF-A0A7G4WFT4-F1
#
_cell.length_a   1.000
_cell.length_b   1.000
_cell.length_c   1.000
_cell.angle_alpha   90.00
_cell.angle_beta   90.00
_cell.angle_gamma   90.00
#
_symmetry.space_group_name_H-M   'P 1'
#
loop_
_entity.id
_entity.type
_entity.pdbx_description
1 polymer ?
#
loop_
_entity_poly.entity_id
_entity_poly.type
_entity_poly.pdbx_seq_one_letter_code
_entity_poly.pdbx_strand_id
1 'polypeptide(L)' 'ADLFRSTLHPVEKALNDANMDKGSIHDVVLVGGSTRIPKVQSLLQNFFGGKTLNFSINPDEAVAYGAAVQ' A
#
# COMPACT_ATOMS: atom_id res chain seq x y z
N ALA A 1 -5.35 -15.22 -13.97
CA ALA A 1 -4.13 -15.05 -13.15
C ALA A 1 -3.72 -13.58 -12.96
N ASP A 2 -4.67 -12.62 -13.04
CA ASP A 2 -4.36 -11.19 -13.26
C ASP A 2 -4.80 -10.25 -12.11
N LEU A 3 -5.53 -10.76 -11.12
CA LEU A 3 -6.11 -9.97 -10.04
C LEU A 3 -5.06 -9.25 -9.17
N PHE A 4 -3.87 -9.83 -9.03
CA PHE A 4 -2.78 -9.19 -8.28
C PHE A 4 -2.20 -7.98 -9.02
N ARG A 5 -2.20 -7.98 -10.36
CA ARG A 5 -1.70 -6.83 -11.12
C ARG A 5 -2.74 -5.73 -11.20
N SER A 6 -4.02 -6.09 -11.27
CA SER A 6 -5.10 -5.12 -11.27
C SER A 6 -5.17 -4.28 -9.98
N THR A 7 -4.56 -4.71 -8.87
CA THR A 7 -4.47 -3.88 -7.66
C THR A 7 -3.54 -2.66 -7.80
N LEU A 8 -2.70 -2.60 -8.85
CA LEU A 8 -1.85 -1.44 -9.10
C LEU A 8 -2.58 -0.29 -9.81
N HIS A 9 -3.62 -0.58 -10.60
CA HIS A 9 -4.37 0.48 -11.29
C HIS A 9 -4.98 1.53 -10.34
N PRO A 10 -5.63 1.16 -9.21
CA PRO A 10 -6.09 2.15 -8.24
C PRO A 10 -4.97 2.98 -7.62
N VAL A 11 -3.78 2.40 -7.44
CA VAL A 11 -2.61 3.10 -6.88
C VAL A 11 -2.11 4.16 -7.84
N GLU A 12 -1.95 3.80 -9.13
CA GLU A 12 -1.58 4.76 -10.18
C GLU A 12 -2.61 5.87 -10.32
N LYS A 13 -3.91 5.53 -10.31
CA LYS A 13 -4.98 6.51 -10.36
C LYS A 13 -4.91 7.48 -9.18
N ALA A 14 -4.70 6.99 -7.95
CA ALA A 14 -4.60 7.83 -6.77
C ALA A 14 -3.40 8.79 -6.84
N LEU A 15 -2.25 8.33 -7.35
CA LEU A 15 -1.08 9.19 -7.58
C LEU A 15 -1.35 10.28 -8.62
N ASN A 16 -2.01 9.92 -9.73
CA ASN A 16 -2.39 10.86 -10.77
C ASN A 16 -3.41 11.90 -10.27
N ASP A 17 -4.44 11.46 -9.54
CA ASP A 17 -5.44 12.34 -8.93
C ASP A 17 -4.81 13.30 -7.92
N ALA A 18 -3.76 12.87 -7.21
CA ALA A 18 -2.99 13.70 -6.29
C ALA A 18 -1.90 14.56 -6.98
N ASN A 19 -1.67 14.37 -8.29
CA ASN A 19 -0.56 14.96 -9.05
C ASN A 19 0.81 14.73 -8.38
N MET A 20 1.04 13.51 -7.89
CA MET A 20 2.25 13.11 -7.17
C MET A 20 3.02 12.03 -7.93
N ASP A 21 4.34 12.16 -8.00
CA ASP A 21 5.20 11.08 -8.49
C ASP A 21 5.38 10.01 -7.41
N LYS A 22 5.52 8.75 -7.81
CA LYS A 22 5.77 7.62 -6.90
C LYS A 22 6.96 7.83 -5.96
N GLY A 23 7.99 8.58 -6.37
CA GLY A 23 9.17 8.90 -5.56
C GLY A 23 8.90 9.91 -4.45
N SER A 24 7.82 10.68 -4.56
CA SER A 24 7.38 11.63 -3.53
C SER A 24 6.62 10.98 -2.37
N ILE A 25 6.32 9.68 -2.47
CA ILE A 25 5.72 8.92 -1.38
C ILE A 25 6.80 8.60 -0.36
N HIS A 26 6.59 9.04 0.89
CA HIS A 26 7.54 8.85 1.98
C HIS A 26 7.38 7.46 2.60
N ASP A 27 6.16 7.10 2.95
CA ASP A 27 5.82 5.85 3.61
C ASP A 27 4.67 5.13 2.90
N VAL A 28 4.73 3.79 2.91
CA VAL A 28 3.66 2.92 2.41
C VAL A 28 3.22 2.02 3.55
N VAL A 29 2.01 2.27 4.06
CA VAL A 29 1.41 1.49 5.15
C VAL A 29 0.45 0.46 4.55
N LEU A 30 0.59 -0.79 4.99
CA LEU A 30 -0.29 -1.88 4.57
C LEU A 30 -1.43 -2.06 5.56
N VAL A 31 -2.66 -2.10 5.05
CA VAL A 31 -3.89 -2.22 5.86
C VAL A 31 -4.82 -3.28 5.24
N GLY A 32 -5.40 -4.12 6.09
CA GLY A 32 -6.28 -5.24 5.72
C GLY A 32 -5.54 -6.56 5.48
N GLY A 33 -6.15 -7.68 5.89
CA GLY A 33 -5.51 -9.00 5.91
C GLY A 33 -4.95 -9.51 4.58
N SER A 34 -5.54 -9.14 3.43
CA SER A 34 -5.03 -9.53 2.11
C SER A 34 -3.67 -8.93 1.78
N THR A 35 -3.23 -7.88 2.48
CA THR A 35 -1.89 -7.30 2.34
C THR A 35 -0.79 -8.20 2.91
N ARG A 36 -1.14 -9.27 3.66
CA ARG A 36 -0.20 -10.31 4.12
C ARG A 36 0.28 -11.23 2.98
N ILE A 37 -0.37 -11.20 1.81
CA ILE A 37 0.00 -12.04 0.67
C ILE A 37 1.36 -11.58 0.12
N PRO A 38 2.40 -12.44 0.09
CA PRO A 38 3.75 -12.03 -0.33
C PRO A 38 3.82 -11.45 -1.74
N LYS A 39 2.96 -11.93 -2.65
CA LYS A 39 2.91 -11.42 -4.03
C LYS A 39 2.44 -9.97 -4.11
N VAL A 40 1.48 -9.57 -3.28
CA VAL A 40 0.99 -8.18 -3.20
C VAL A 40 2.09 -7.26 -2.70
N GLN A 41 2.79 -7.67 -1.64
CA GLN A 41 3.91 -6.92 -1.07
C GLN A 41 5.03 -6.72 -2.09
N SER A 42 5.42 -7.79 -2.80
CA SER A 42 6.44 -7.70 -3.84
C SER A 42 6.04 -6.78 -4.99
N LEU A 43 4.77 -6.81 -5.43
CA LEU A 43 4.28 -5.92 -6.48
C LEU A 43 4.32 -4.45 -6.04
N LEU A 44 3.89 -4.14 -4.81
CA LEU A 44 3.95 -2.79 -4.25
C LEU A 44 5.39 -2.30 -4.04
N GLN A 45 6.28 -3.14 -3.52
CA GLN A 45 7.70 -2.81 -3.40
C GLN A 45 8.30 -2.46 -4.76
N ASN A 46 8.08 -3.31 -5.77
CA ASN A 46 8.59 -3.08 -7.12
C ASN A 46 7.99 -1.80 -7.73
N PHE A 47 6.70 -1.55 -7.50
CA PHE A 47 6.02 -0.35 -7.98
C PHE A 47 6.64 0.94 -7.42
N PHE A 48 6.93 0.95 -6.11
CA PHE A 48 7.59 2.07 -5.43
C PHE A 48 9.14 2.02 -5.46
N GLY A 49 9.72 1.33 -6.46
CA GLY A 49 11.17 1.36 -6.70
C GLY A 49 12.01 0.65 -5.63
N GLY A 50 11.49 -0.41 -5.03
CA GLY A 50 12.17 -1.19 -3.99
C GLY A 50 12.10 -0.59 -2.58
N LYS A 51 11.25 0.44 -2.39
CA LYS A 51 11.02 1.04 -1.06
C LYS A 51 10.55 0.00 -0.05
N THR A 52 11.09 0.05 1.16
CA THR A 52 10.65 -0.79 2.28
C THR A 52 9.20 -0.46 2.65
N LEU A 53 8.35 -1.48 2.69
CA LEU A 53 6.96 -1.33 3.15
C LEU A 53 6.94 -1.28 4.68
N ASN A 54 5.99 -0.52 5.22
CA ASN A 54 5.85 -0.38 6.66
C ASN A 54 4.99 -1.53 7.24
N PHE A 55 5.58 -2.29 8.17
CA PHE A 55 4.95 -3.40 8.90
C PHE A 55 4.85 -3.13 10.41
N SER A 56 5.11 -1.90 10.87
CA SER A 56 5.12 -1.59 12.31
C SER A 56 3.73 -1.62 12.95
N ILE A 57 2.68 -1.65 12.14
CA ILE A 57 1.28 -1.65 12.59
C ILE A 57 0.61 -2.93 12.12
N ASN A 58 -0.18 -3.55 13.00
CA ASN A 58 -0.99 -4.70 12.64
C ASN A 58 -2.04 -4.28 11.59
N PRO A 59 -2.02 -4.83 10.36
CA PRO A 59 -2.86 -4.36 9.26
C PRO A 59 -4.36 -4.53 9.53
N ASP A 60 -4.74 -5.48 10.40
CA ASP A 60 -6.15 -5.76 10.72
C ASP A 60 -6.70 -4.81 11.81
N GLU A 61 -5.82 -4.19 12.60
CA GLU A 61 -6.18 -3.30 13.72
C GLU A 61 -5.87 -1.83 13.41
N ALA A 62 -5.06 -1.55 12.38
CA ALA A 62 -4.60 -0.22 12.02
C ALA A 62 -5.74 0.80 11.87
N VAL A 63 -6.84 0.39 11.24
CA VAL A 63 -8.01 1.27 11.03
C VAL A 63 -8.73 1.55 12.34
N ALA A 64 -8.98 0.52 13.16
CA ALA A 64 -9.67 0.66 14.44
C ALA A 64 -8.86 1.53 15.42
N TYR A 65 -7.54 1.34 15.44
CA TYR A 65 -6.63 2.14 16.24
C TYR A 65 -6.65 3.62 15.80
N GLY A 66 -6.55 3.89 14.50
CA GLY A 66 -6.62 5.26 13.98
C GLY A 66 -7.96 5.94 14.30
N ALA A 67 -9.07 5.21 14.17
CA ALA A 67 -10.40 5.72 14.48
C ALA A 67 -10.62 6.00 15.97
N ALA A 68 -9.98 5.24 16.87
CA ALA A 68 -10.09 5.43 18.31
C ALA A 68 -9.25 6.60 18.85
N VAL A 69 -8.22 7.01 18.11
CA VAL A 69 -7.35 8.14 18.48
C VAL A 69 -7.96 9.49 18.08
N GLN A 70 -8.80 9.52 17.04
CA GLN A 70 -9.36 10.74 16.46
C GLN A 70 -10.73 11.14 17.05
#